data_AF-X1FD04-F1
#
_entry.id   AF-X1FD04-F1
#
_cell.length_a   1.000
_cell.length_b   1.000
_cell.length_c   1.000
_cell.angle_alpha   90.00
_cell.angle_beta   90.00
_cell.angle_gamma   90.00
#
_symmetry.space_group_name_H-M   'P 1'
#
loop_
_entity.id
_entity.type
_entity.pdbx_description
1 polymer ?
#
loop_
_entity_poly.entity_id
_entity_poly.type
_entity_poly.pdbx_seq_one_letter_code
_entity_poly.pdbx_strand_id
1 'polypeptide(L)'
;MDESLNKLGAYLAEKLGPKQTSFQVELGELTIEVKRDSIPDVIAFLCDDDRCRFGCLIDICGVDYPERDERFDVVYHLLSPWLNHRIRVRA
;
A
#
# COMPACT_ATOMS: atom_id res chain seq x y z
N MET A 1 16.82 4.65 6.25
CA MET A 1 15.70 4.98 5.35
C MET A 1 14.76 3.78 5.25
N ASP A 2 15.29 2.58 5.03
CA ASP A 2 14.46 1.36 5.03
C ASP A 2 13.86 1.02 6.40
N GLU A 3 14.55 1.31 7.50
CA GLU A 3 14.05 0.99 8.85
C GLU A 3 12.73 1.72 9.19
N SER A 4 12.57 2.99 8.79
CA SER A 4 11.32 3.74 9.00
C SER A 4 10.17 3.21 8.15
N LEU A 5 10.46 2.79 6.91
CA LEU A 5 9.47 2.17 6.03
C LEU A 5 9.05 0.79 6.54
N ASN A 6 9.99 0.02 7.09
CA ASN A 6 9.69 -1.27 7.72
C ASN A 6 8.82 -1.08 8.98
N LYS A 7 9.09 -0.05 9.80
CA LYS A 7 8.22 0.31 10.94
C LYS A 7 6.82 0.70 10.49
N LEU A 8 6.69 1.46 9.39
CA LEU A 8 5.40 1.79 8.80
C LEU A 8 4.67 0.54 8.28
N GLY A 9 5.36 -0.33 7.53
CA GLY A 9 4.79 -1.59 7.04
C GLY A 9 4.30 -2.50 8.15
N ALA A 10 5.07 -2.62 9.24
CA ALA A 10 4.66 -3.38 10.42
C ALA A 10 3.47 -2.74 11.15
N TYR A 11 3.44 -1.40 11.26
CA TYR A 11 2.29 -0.67 11.81
C TYR A 11 1.01 -0.93 10.99
N LEU A 12 1.12 -0.87 9.67
CA LEU A 12 0.00 -1.14 8.77
C LEU A 12 -0.47 -2.60 8.91
N ALA A 13 0.45 -3.55 9.03
CA ALA A 13 0.10 -4.97 9.20
C ALA A 13 -0.70 -5.20 10.50
N GLU A 14 -0.35 -4.51 11.58
CA GLU A 14 -1.09 -4.55 12.85
C GLU A 14 -2.51 -3.94 12.71
N LYS A 15 -2.63 -2.79 12.05
CA LYS A 15 -3.91 -2.05 11.96
C LYS A 15 -4.88 -2.58 10.92
N LEU A 16 -4.37 -2.99 9.77
CA LEU A 16 -5.18 -3.54 8.68
C LEU A 16 -5.51 -5.03 8.91
N GLY A 17 -4.71 -5.71 9.74
CA GLY A 17 -4.90 -7.11 10.09
C GLY A 17 -5.04 -7.98 8.83
N PRO A 18 -6.10 -8.80 8.70
CA PRO A 18 -6.24 -9.75 7.59
C PRO A 18 -6.54 -9.09 6.24
N LYS A 19 -6.70 -7.76 6.18
CA LYS A 19 -6.86 -7.01 4.93
C LYS A 19 -5.53 -6.86 4.19
N GLN A 20 -4.42 -6.78 4.93
CA GLN A 20 -3.07 -6.78 4.39
C GLN A 20 -2.51 -8.21 4.43
N THR A 21 -2.08 -8.74 3.30
CA THR A 21 -1.53 -10.09 3.18
C THR A 21 -0.03 -10.11 3.40
N SER A 22 0.69 -9.08 2.94
CA SER A 22 2.13 -8.92 3.18
C SER A 22 2.58 -7.47 2.96
N PHE A 23 3.84 -7.18 3.24
CA PHE A 23 4.50 -5.96 2.78
C PHE A 23 5.98 -6.23 2.48
N GLN A 24 6.55 -5.38 1.65
CA GLN A 24 7.97 -5.39 1.33
C GLN A 24 8.51 -3.98 1.18
N VAL A 25 9.77 -3.78 1.55
CA VAL A 25 10.51 -2.54 1.33
C VAL A 25 11.65 -2.85 0.37
N GLU A 26 11.56 -2.31 -0.83
CA GLU A 26 12.58 -2.49 -1.87
C GLU A 26 12.91 -1.15 -2.50
N LEU A 27 14.20 -0.90 -2.75
CA LEU A 27 14.69 0.32 -3.40
C LEU A 27 14.15 1.63 -2.76
N GLY A 28 13.94 1.63 -1.44
CA GLY A 28 13.42 2.79 -0.71
C GLY A 28 11.91 3.02 -0.84
N GLU A 29 11.15 2.04 -1.33
CA GLU A 29 9.70 2.10 -1.47
C GLU A 29 8.99 0.99 -0.68
N LEU A 30 7.94 1.37 0.06
CA LEU A 30 7.06 0.43 0.74
C LEU A 30 5.95 -0.01 -0.22
N THR A 31 5.84 -1.32 -0.43
CA THR A 31 4.71 -1.95 -1.11
C THR A 31 3.94 -2.81 -0.11
N ILE A 32 2.62 -2.64 -0.04
CA ILE A 32 1.73 -3.51 0.72
C ILE A 32 0.85 -4.33 -0.24
N GLU A 33 0.71 -5.61 0.05
CA GLU A 33 -0.26 -6.49 -0.61
C GLU A 33 -1.54 -6.51 0.21
N VAL A 34 -2.68 -6.34 -0.45
CA VAL A 34 -3.99 -6.33 0.21
C VAL A 34 -4.98 -7.18 -0.53
N LYS A 35 -6.04 -7.60 0.15
CA LYS A 35 -7.18 -8.25 -0.51
C LYS A 35 -7.92 -7.25 -1.39
N ARG A 36 -8.26 -7.66 -2.60
CA ARG A 36 -9.02 -6.85 -3.57
C ARG A 36 -10.27 -6.22 -2.99
N ASP A 37 -11.08 -6.99 -2.27
CA ASP A 37 -12.33 -6.49 -1.67
C ASP A 37 -12.08 -5.50 -0.52
N SER A 38 -10.86 -5.44 0.00
CA SER A 38 -10.45 -4.54 1.08
C SER A 38 -9.85 -3.23 0.59
N ILE A 39 -9.65 -3.03 -0.72
CA ILE A 39 -9.02 -1.81 -1.26
C ILE A 39 -9.71 -0.55 -0.75
N PRO A 40 -11.05 -0.38 -0.82
CA PRO A 40 -11.69 0.87 -0.39
C PRO A 40 -11.40 1.19 1.08
N ASP A 41 -11.46 0.18 1.94
CA ASP A 41 -11.19 0.32 3.37
C ASP A 41 -9.73 0.65 3.65
N VAL A 42 -8.80 0.01 2.93
CA VAL A 42 -7.35 0.26 3.06
C VAL A 42 -7.02 1.68 2.62
N ILE A 43 -7.54 2.12 1.47
CA ILE A 43 -7.30 3.48 0.96
C ILE A 43 -7.87 4.52 1.92
N ALA A 44 -9.09 4.32 2.42
CA ALA A 44 -9.69 5.19 3.42
C ALA A 44 -8.81 5.29 4.68
N PHE A 45 -8.37 4.15 5.22
CA PHE A 45 -7.47 4.12 6.38
C PHE A 45 -6.15 4.87 6.12
N LEU A 46 -5.51 4.63 4.96
CA LEU A 46 -4.26 5.29 4.59
C LEU A 46 -4.41 6.81 4.46
N CYS A 47 -5.58 7.28 4.01
CA CYS A 47 -5.90 8.70 3.93
C CYS A 47 -6.16 9.32 5.31
N ASP A 48 -6.95 8.65 6.15
CA ASP A 48 -7.50 9.22 7.40
C ASP A 48 -6.57 9.06 8.61
N ASP A 49 -5.70 8.04 8.63
CA ASP A 49 -4.81 7.77 9.76
C ASP A 49 -3.73 8.85 9.91
N ASP A 50 -3.58 9.38 11.13
CA ASP A 50 -2.67 10.47 11.46
C ASP A 50 -1.19 10.17 11.19
N ARG A 51 -0.79 8.89 11.20
CA ARG A 51 0.58 8.45 10.92
C ARG A 51 0.83 8.19 9.43
N CYS A 52 -0.23 8.20 8.62
CA CYS A 52 -0.17 7.91 7.20
C CYS A 52 -0.43 9.17 6.36
N ARG A 53 -1.64 9.73 6.45
CA ARG A 53 -2.07 10.94 5.73
C ARG A 53 -1.79 10.89 4.23
N PHE A 54 -2.05 9.76 3.57
CA PHE A 54 -1.83 9.59 2.13
C PHE A 54 -2.93 10.25 1.28
N GLY A 55 -3.08 11.57 1.40
CA GLY A 55 -4.16 12.33 0.77
C GLY A 55 -3.96 12.67 -0.72
N CYS A 56 -2.90 12.19 -1.37
CA CYS A 56 -2.68 12.37 -2.80
C CYS A 56 -2.56 11.03 -3.53
N LEU A 57 -3.51 10.75 -4.40
CA LEU A 57 -3.39 9.70 -5.41
C LEU A 57 -2.47 10.18 -6.55
N ILE A 58 -1.39 9.44 -6.81
CA ILE A 58 -0.44 9.75 -7.87
C ILE A 58 -0.79 9.01 -9.15
N ASP A 59 -1.09 7.72 -9.04
CA ASP A 59 -1.34 6.86 -10.18
C ASP A 59 -2.14 5.61 -9.79
N ILE A 60 -2.89 5.06 -10.75
CA ILE A 60 -3.50 3.74 -10.67
C ILE A 60 -3.20 3.00 -11.97
N CYS A 61 -2.56 1.84 -11.87
CA CYS A 61 -2.22 1.03 -13.03
C CYS A 61 -2.56 -0.46 -12.81
N GLY A 62 -2.79 -1.16 -13.91
CA GLY A 62 -2.97 -2.61 -13.93
C GLY A 62 -1.70 -3.30 -14.41
N VAL A 63 -1.31 -4.40 -13.76
CA VAL A 63 -0.20 -5.24 -14.22
C VAL A 63 -0.75 -6.61 -14.63
N ASP A 64 -0.40 -7.04 -15.84
CA ASP A 64 -0.80 -8.33 -16.39
C ASP A 64 0.30 -9.38 -16.14
N TYR A 65 -0.06 -10.42 -15.39
CA TYR A 65 0.72 -11.61 -15.11
C TYR A 65 0.02 -12.84 -15.72
N PRO A 66 0.29 -13.18 -17.00
CA PRO A 66 -0.46 -14.21 -17.73
C PRO A 66 -0.39 -15.62 -17.14
N GLU A 67 0.62 -15.90 -16.33
CA GLU A 67 0.88 -17.20 -15.72
C GLU A 67 0.15 -17.40 -14.38
N ARG A 68 -0.51 -16.36 -13.85
CA ARG A 68 -1.24 -16.42 -12.58
C ARG A 68 -2.73 -16.68 -12.81
N ASP A 69 -3.35 -17.42 -11.89
CA ASP A 69 -4.82 -17.57 -11.84
C ASP A 69 -5.50 -16.21 -11.67
N GLU A 70 -4.98 -15.39 -10.75
CA GLU A 70 -5.29 -13.96 -10.65
C GLU A 70 -4.35 -13.18 -11.56
N ARG A 71 -4.76 -13.07 -12.83
CA ARG A 71 -3.95 -12.50 -13.92
C ARG A 71 -3.60 -11.02 -13.74
N PHE A 72 -4.49 -10.24 -13.15
CA PHE A 72 -4.33 -8.78 -13.09
C PHE A 72 -4.17 -8.33 -11.65
N ASP A 73 -3.08 -7.59 -11.40
CA ASP A 73 -2.90 -6.83 -10.18
C ASP A 73 -3.33 -5.38 -10.42
N VAL A 74 -4.04 -4.77 -9.47
CA VAL A 74 -4.34 -3.33 -9.47
C VAL A 74 -3.39 -2.65 -8.49
N VAL A 75 -2.62 -1.69 -8.99
CA VAL A 75 -1.58 -1.00 -8.24
C VAL A 75 -1.95 0.46 -8.05
N TYR A 76 -2.00 0.89 -6.78
CA TYR A 76 -2.22 2.28 -6.40
C TYR A 76 -0.92 2.88 -5.89
N HIS A 77 -0.56 4.05 -6.39
CA HIS A 77 0.56 4.85 -5.89
C HIS A 77 0.01 6.06 -5.14
N LEU A 78 0.30 6.14 -3.84
CA LEU A 78 -0.14 7.24 -3.00
C LEU A 78 1.06 8.03 -2.46
N LEU A 79 0.83 9.33 -2.24
CA LEU A 79 1.73 10.26 -1.61
C LEU A 79 1.05 10.88 -0.39
N SER A 80 1.80 11.00 0.70
CA SER A 80 1.48 11.86 1.84
C SER A 80 2.27 13.16 1.70
N PRO A 81 1.66 14.28 1.24
CA PRO A 81 2.33 15.57 1.16
C PRO A 81 2.81 16.08 2.52
N TRP A 82 2.11 15.71 3.59
CA TRP A 82 2.42 16.16 4.96
C TRP A 82 3.64 15.46 5.54
N LEU A 83 3.80 14.16 5.27
CA LEU A 83 4.91 13.35 5.78
C LEU A 83 6.02 13.14 4.74
N ASN A 84 5.78 13.57 3.49
CA ASN A 84 6.63 13.31 2.33
C ASN A 84 6.97 11.80 2.19
N HIS A 85 5.94 10.97 2.29
CA HIS A 85 6.05 9.50 2.19
C HIS A 85 5.26 8.98 1.00
N ARG A 86 5.80 7.94 0.36
CA ARG A 86 5.16 7.23 -0.74
C ARG A 86 4.85 5.80 -0.31
N ILE A 87 3.73 5.28 -0.79
CA ILE A 87 3.33 3.89 -0.60
C ILE A 87 2.71 3.35 -1.88
N ARG A 88 2.97 2.07 -2.14
CA ARG A 88 2.34 1.30 -3.19
C ARG A 88 1.40 0.28 -2.58
N VAL A 89 0.17 0.22 -3.06
CA VAL A 89 -0.83 -0.78 -2.64
C VAL A 89 -1.12 -1.66 -3.84
N ARG A 90 -0.98 -2.98 -3.69
CA ARG A 90 -1.26 -3.99 -4.72
C ARG A 90 -2.33 -4.97 -4.26
N ALA A 91 -3.15 -5.44 -5.17
CA ALA A 91 -4.27 -6.35 -4.93
C ALA A 91 -4.72 -7.07 -6.21
#